data_AF-A0A7R9AHX7-F1
#
_entry.id   AF-A0A7R9AHX7-F1
#
_cell.length_a   1.000
_cell.length_b   1.000
_cell.length_c   1.000
_cell.angle_alpha   90.00
_cell.angle_beta   90.00
_cell.angle_gamma   90.00
#
_symmetry.space_group_name_H-M   'P 1'
#
loop_
_entity.id
_entity.type
_entity.pdbx_description
1 polymer ?
#
loop_
_entity_poly.entity_id
_entity_poly.type
_entity_poly.pdbx_seq_one_letter_code
_entity_poly.pdbx_strand_id
1 'polypeptide(L)'
;HFSDISETFLRRLRPSQDRGTYLKRIHRLLLQNKEKLARILTRENGKPLKESLGEVEFSASFFEWYAEEARRLYGEHIPGTAESKVCIHVREPVGVAALITP
;
A
#
# COMPACT_ATOMS: atom_id res chain seq x y z
N HIS A 1 25.12 -0.39 6.78
CA HIS A 1 24.78 0.11 5.42
C HIS A 1 24.47 -0.98 4.39
N PHE A 2 25.11 -2.16 4.41
CA PHE A 2 24.75 -3.28 3.51
C PHE A 2 23.50 -4.07 3.92
N SER A 3 23.06 -3.97 5.18
CA SER A 3 21.86 -4.61 5.70
C SER A 3 20.56 -4.04 5.12
N ASP A 4 20.47 -2.72 4.90
CA ASP A 4 19.26 -2.07 4.39
C ASP A 4 18.97 -2.38 2.91
N ILE A 5 20.03 -2.58 2.12
CA ILE A 5 19.91 -2.92 0.68
C ILE A 5 19.31 -4.32 0.54
N SER A 6 19.74 -5.26 1.39
CA SER A 6 19.18 -6.60 1.47
C SER A 6 17.68 -6.58 1.80
N GLU A 7 17.26 -5.81 2.80
CA GLU A 7 15.86 -5.77 3.23
C GLU A 7 14.94 -5.10 2.21
N THR A 8 15.42 -4.04 1.56
CA THR A 8 14.73 -3.34 0.47
C THR A 8 14.57 -4.23 -0.76
N PHE A 9 15.62 -4.99 -1.10
CA PHE A 9 15.61 -5.98 -2.18
C PHE A 9 14.63 -7.12 -1.89
N LEU A 10 14.62 -7.65 -0.65
CA LEU A 10 13.69 -8.68 -0.20
C LEU A 10 12.23 -8.20 -0.18
N ARG A 11 11.97 -6.92 0.10
CA ARG A 11 10.62 -6.34 -0.07
C ARG A 11 10.17 -6.30 -1.53
N ARG A 12 11.09 -6.07 -2.47
CA ARG A 12 10.80 -6.03 -3.92
C ARG A 12 10.37 -7.40 -4.45
N LEU A 13 10.95 -8.48 -3.92
CA LEU A 13 10.68 -9.86 -4.33
C LEU A 13 9.46 -10.51 -3.67
N ARG A 14 8.77 -9.84 -2.74
CA ARG A 14 7.58 -10.42 -2.10
C ARG A 14 6.42 -10.55 -3.10
N PRO A 15 5.73 -11.69 -3.17
CA PRO A 15 4.53 -11.85 -3.98
C PRO A 15 3.47 -10.79 -3.71
N SER A 16 2.73 -10.40 -4.76
CA SER A 16 1.62 -9.45 -4.67
C SER A 16 0.57 -9.84 -3.62
N GLN A 17 0.27 -11.14 -3.52
CA GLN A 17 -0.67 -11.67 -2.54
C GLN A 17 -0.22 -11.45 -1.09
N ASP A 18 1.05 -11.63 -0.80
CA ASP A 18 1.58 -11.42 0.55
C ASP A 18 1.53 -9.94 0.93
N ARG A 19 1.90 -9.06 -0.01
CA ARG A 19 1.77 -7.60 0.18
C ARG A 19 0.33 -7.20 0.49
N GLY A 20 -0.64 -7.74 -0.25
CA GLY A 20 -2.07 -7.53 0.03
C GLY A 20 -2.48 -8.01 1.42
N THR A 21 -1.99 -9.17 1.86
CA THR A 21 -2.25 -9.70 3.21
C THR A 21 -1.74 -8.76 4.31
N TYR A 22 -0.55 -8.17 4.15
CA TYR A 22 -0.04 -7.18 5.10
C TYR A 22 -0.91 -5.92 5.15
N LEU A 23 -1.34 -5.41 4.00
CA LEU A 23 -2.22 -4.24 3.92
C LEU A 23 -3.58 -4.51 4.59
N LYS A 24 -4.19 -5.69 4.38
CA LYS A 24 -5.41 -6.11 5.10
C LYS A 24 -5.21 -6.19 6.61
N ARG A 25 -4.03 -6.65 7.05
CA ARG A 25 -3.69 -6.69 8.48
C ARG A 25 -3.61 -5.28 9.05
N ILE A 26 -3.02 -4.32 8.33
CA ILE A 26 -2.97 -2.91 8.75
C ILE A 26 -4.38 -2.33 8.85
N HIS A 27 -5.22 -2.51 7.82
CA HIS A 27 -6.63 -2.09 7.85
C HIS A 27 -7.34 -2.59 9.12
N ARG A 28 -7.26 -3.89 9.40
CA ARG A 28 -7.87 -4.48 10.60
C ARG A 28 -7.33 -3.87 11.90
N LEU A 29 -6.02 -3.66 12.00
CA LEU A 29 -5.39 -3.08 13.19
C LEU A 29 -5.82 -1.62 13.41
N LEU A 30 -5.96 -0.83 12.33
CA LEU A 30 -6.46 0.54 12.41
C LEU A 30 -7.89 0.56 12.94
N LEU A 31 -8.78 -0.28 12.42
CA LEU A 31 -10.17 -0.36 12.89
C LEU A 31 -10.27 -0.84 14.34
N GLN A 32 -9.48 -1.86 14.71
CA GLN A 32 -9.43 -2.36 16.09
C GLN A 32 -8.96 -1.30 17.11
N ASN A 33 -8.11 -0.37 16.67
CA ASN A 33 -7.56 0.70 17.51
C ASN A 33 -8.21 2.08 17.23
N LYS A 34 -9.33 2.11 16.49
CA LYS A 34 -9.93 3.33 15.96
C LYS A 34 -10.13 4.41 17.01
N GLU A 35 -10.75 4.06 18.14
CA GLU A 35 -11.03 5.03 19.20
C GLU A 35 -9.75 5.60 19.84
N LYS A 36 -8.74 4.75 20.04
CA LYS A 36 -7.45 5.16 20.61
C LYS A 36 -6.74 6.14 19.66
N LEU A 37 -6.68 5.81 18.38
CA LEU A 37 -6.07 6.65 17.35
C LEU A 37 -6.82 7.97 17.20
N ALA A 38 -8.16 7.94 17.18
CA ALA A 38 -8.98 9.15 17.09
C ALA A 38 -8.78 10.09 18.29
N ARG A 39 -8.62 9.55 19.51
CA ARG A 39 -8.30 10.36 20.69
C ARG A 39 -6.92 11.02 20.61
N ILE A 40 -5.92 10.33 20.05
CA ILE A 40 -4.60 10.92 19.80
C ILE A 40 -4.74 12.06 18.78
N LEU A 41 -5.40 11.79 17.65
CA LEU A 41 -5.61 12.77 16.58
C LEU A 41 -6.35 14.02 17.06
N THR A 42 -7.41 13.86 17.87
CA THR A 42 -8.13 14.95 18.53
C THR A 42 -7.22 15.78 19.43
N ARG A 43 -6.33 15.15 20.20
CA ARG A 43 -5.41 15.86 21.11
C ARG A 43 -4.34 16.64 20.37
N GLU A 44 -3.85 16.11 19.25
CA GLU A 44 -2.80 16.74 18.45
C GLU A 44 -3.32 17.88 17.58
N ASN A 45 -4.51 17.73 17.00
CA ASN A 45 -5.04 18.66 15.99
C ASN A 45 -6.22 19.52 16.49
N GLY A 46 -6.79 19.22 17.67
CA GLY A 46 -7.94 19.93 18.23
C GLY A 46 -9.30 19.63 17.57
N LYS A 47 -9.34 18.80 16.51
CA LYS A 47 -10.56 18.45 15.80
C LYS A 47 -11.51 17.58 16.67
N PRO A 48 -12.84 17.70 16.55
CA PRO A 48 -13.77 16.91 17.34
C PRO A 48 -13.54 15.40 17.22
N LEU A 49 -13.78 14.63 18.29
CA LEU A 49 -13.58 13.18 18.31
C LEU A 49 -14.36 12.47 17.20
N LYS A 50 -15.59 12.92 16.90
CA LYS A 50 -16.42 12.36 15.83
C LYS A 50 -15.75 12.49 14.45
N GLU A 51 -15.13 13.63 14.18
CA GLU A 51 -14.39 13.87 12.94
C GLU A 51 -13.13 13.02 12.90
N SER A 52 -12.39 12.96 14.02
CA SER A 52 -11.21 12.11 14.14
C SER A 52 -11.49 10.62 13.91
N LEU A 53 -12.65 10.13 14.37
CA LEU A 53 -13.07 8.74 14.12
C LEU A 53 -13.29 8.49 12.64
N GLY A 54 -13.99 9.40 11.95
CA GLY A 54 -14.21 9.30 10.51
C GLY A 54 -12.90 9.34 9.71
N GLU A 55 -11.94 10.16 10.13
CA GLU A 55 -10.63 10.24 9.48
C GLU A 55 -9.81 8.96 9.62
N VAL A 56 -9.86 8.31 10.79
CA VAL A 56 -9.19 7.01 10.98
C VAL A 56 -9.85 5.93 10.12
N GLU A 57 -11.17 5.91 10.02
CA GLU A 57 -11.89 4.97 9.13
C GLU A 57 -11.57 5.22 7.66
N PHE A 58 -11.60 6.48 7.24
CA PHE A 58 -11.26 6.89 5.89
C PHE A 58 -9.82 6.51 5.55
N SER A 59 -8.87 6.77 6.45
CA SER A 59 -7.47 6.36 6.29
C SER A 59 -7.33 4.84 6.19
N ALA A 60 -8.07 4.09 7.00
CA ALA A 60 -8.04 2.63 6.99
C ALA A 60 -8.57 2.05 5.67
N SER A 61 -9.55 2.71 5.04
CA SER A 61 -10.13 2.28 3.75
C SER A 61 -9.10 2.26 2.60
N PHE A 62 -8.11 3.16 2.61
CA PHE A 62 -7.04 3.13 1.61
C PHE A 62 -6.24 1.83 1.68
N PHE A 63 -5.93 1.34 2.88
CA PHE A 63 -5.19 0.08 3.04
C PHE A 63 -5.98 -1.12 2.53
N GLU A 64 -7.29 -1.13 2.73
CA GLU A 64 -8.17 -2.16 2.17
C GLU A 64 -8.19 -2.11 0.63
N TRP A 65 -8.39 -0.92 0.07
CA TRP A 65 -8.43 -0.72 -1.37
C TRP A 65 -7.09 -1.10 -2.04
N TYR A 66 -5.95 -0.64 -1.51
CA TYR A 66 -4.63 -0.98 -2.04
C TYR A 66 -4.26 -2.46 -1.83
N ALA A 67 -4.79 -3.11 -0.78
CA ALA A 67 -4.61 -4.56 -0.61
C ALA A 67 -5.24 -5.35 -1.76
N GLU A 68 -6.41 -4.91 -2.18
CA GLU A 68 -7.13 -5.45 -3.31
C GLU A 68 -6.41 -5.11 -4.62
N GLU A 69 -5.95 -3.87 -4.78
CA GLU A 69 -5.25 -3.42 -5.98
C GLU A 69 -3.90 -4.11 -6.18
N ALA A 70 -3.22 -4.49 -5.09
CA ALA A 70 -1.97 -5.26 -5.16
C ALA A 70 -2.13 -6.57 -5.96
N ARG A 71 -3.34 -7.16 -5.97
CA ARG A 71 -3.65 -8.41 -6.70
C ARG A 71 -4.03 -8.17 -8.17
N ARG A 72 -4.27 -6.92 -8.58
CA ARG A 72 -4.72 -6.54 -9.93
C ARG A 72 -3.60 -5.96 -10.79
N LEU A 73 -2.34 -6.15 -10.40
CA LEU A 73 -1.19 -5.68 -11.16
C LEU A 73 -0.95 -6.57 -12.39
N TYR A 74 -1.78 -6.39 -13.42
CA TYR A 74 -1.69 -7.14 -14.67
C TYR A 74 -0.59 -6.59 -15.58
N GLY A 75 0.06 -7.50 -16.30
CA GLY A 75 0.85 -7.17 -17.48
C GLY A 75 -0.02 -7.28 -18.74
N GLU A 76 0.52 -6.81 -19.86
CA GLU A 76 -0.15 -6.88 -21.18
C GLU A 76 0.75 -7.63 -22.16
N HIS A 77 0.15 -8.50 -22.99
CA HIS A 77 0.83 -9.13 -24.12
C HIS A 77 0.50 -8.35 -25.40
N ILE A 78 1.54 -7.89 -26.10
CA ILE A 78 1.42 -7.08 -27.30
C ILE A 78 1.84 -7.94 -28.50
N PRO A 79 1.04 -7.98 -29.59
CA PRO A 79 1.45 -8.65 -30.82
C PRO A 79 2.80 -8.12 -31.32
N GLY A 80 3.75 -9.03 -31.56
CA GLY A 80 5.04 -8.69 -32.13
C GLY A 80 4.92 -8.28 -33.60
N THR A 81 5.81 -7.41 -34.06
CA THR A 81 5.88 -6.99 -35.47
C THR A 81 6.53 -8.04 -36.39
N ALA A 82 7.02 -9.14 -35.82
CA ALA A 82 7.58 -10.30 -36.53
C ALA A 82 7.21 -11.58 -35.78
N GLU A 83 7.01 -12.69 -36.49
CA GLU A 83 6.54 -13.98 -35.93
C GLU A 83 7.40 -14.54 -34.79
N SER A 84 8.69 -14.19 -34.75
CA SER A 84 9.63 -14.64 -33.72
C SER A 84 9.79 -13.68 -32.54
N LYS A 85 9.00 -12.61 -32.45
CA LYS A 85 9.11 -11.61 -31.38
C LYS A 85 7.89 -11.63 -30.48
N VAL A 86 8.14 -11.78 -29.19
CA VAL A 86 7.15 -11.62 -28.12
C VAL A 86 7.37 -10.28 -27.44
N CYS A 87 6.33 -9.45 -27.38
CA CYS A 87 6.35 -8.18 -26.66
C CYS A 87 5.44 -8.29 -25.43
N ILE A 88 5.99 -7.98 -24.25
CA ILE A 88 5.24 -7.94 -23.00
C ILE A 88 5.46 -6.60 -22.31
N HIS A 89 4.39 -6.08 -21.73
CA HIS A 89 4.45 -4.95 -20.82
C HIS A 89 4.27 -5.47 -19.39
N VAL A 90 5.25 -5.19 -18.53
CA VAL A 90 5.24 -5.53 -17.11
C VAL A 90 5.27 -4.26 -16.28
N ARG A 91 4.62 -4.30 -15.10
CA ARG A 91 4.64 -3.19 -14.14
C ARG A 91 5.50 -3.58 -12.94
N GLU A 92 6.51 -2.77 -12.66
CA GLU A 92 7.43 -2.99 -11.55
C GLU A 92 7.43 -1.80 -10.58
N PRO A 93 7.67 -2.03 -9.28
CA PRO A 93 7.82 -0.93 -8.34
C PRO A 93 9.06 -0.10 -8.70
N VAL A 94 8.87 1.22 -8.81
CA VAL A 94 9.93 2.20 -9.16
C VAL A 94 11.10 2.09 -8.19
N GLY A 95 10.84 1.94 -6.89
CA GLY A 95 11.85 1.80 -5.86
C GLY A 95 11.52 2.63 -4.62
N VAL A 96 12.53 3.30 -4.08
CA VAL A 96 12.39 4.19 -2.91
C VAL A 96 11.54 5.41 -3.27
N ALA A 97 10.65 5.81 -2.36
CA ALA A 97 9.80 6.99 -2.51
C ALA A 97 9.87 7.87 -1.24
N ALA A 98 9.73 9.18 -1.42
CA ALA A 98 9.58 10.16 -0.33
C ALA A 98 8.15 10.72 -0.35
N LEU A 99 7.56 10.90 0.83
CA LEU A 99 6.21 11.46 1.01
C LEU A 99 6.28 12.60 2.03
N ILE A 100 5.76 13.76 1.66
CA ILE A 100 5.60 14.92 2.55
C ILE A 100 4.10 15.18 2.64
N THR A 101 3.55 15.10 3.85
CA THR A 101 2.16 15.40 4.16
C THR A 101 2.07 16.77 4.85
N PRO A 102 1.06 17.60 4.53
CA PRO A 102 0.86 18.92 5.14
C PRO A 102 0.48 18.84 6.62
#